data_AF-A0A4Q9M6W7-F1
#
_entry.id   AF-A0A4Q9M6W7-F1
#
_cell.length_a   1.000
_cell.length_b   1.000
_cell.length_c   1.000
_cell.angle_alpha   90.00
_cell.angle_beta   90.00
_cell.angle_gamma   90.00
#
_symmetry.space_group_name_H-M   'P 1'
#
loop_
_entity.id
_entity.type
_entity.pdbx_description
1 polymer ?
#
loop_
_entity_poly.entity_id
_entity_poly.type
_entity_poly.pdbx_seq_one_letter_code
_entity_poly.pdbx_strand_id
1 'polypeptide(L)'
;MEDITYFLVGKLEGGRERAKSILPTYPCLQPADTTAYRIALAKYLEGLRSAVAHASRAHMNDPTGKQPATPAGDEVSAWWWKDVVVRKSILDECSGDRFERLILALSSHAILKNAVRMRTGSPSSSLPVQGSSVCLDREVRAK
;
A
#
# COMPACT_ATOMS: atom_id res chain seq x y z
N MET A 1 -2.07 -7.18 -11.24
CA MET A 1 -1.82 -7.12 -9.77
C MET A 1 -0.98 -5.89 -9.44
N GLU A 2 0.05 -5.69 -10.23
CA GLU A 2 1.09 -4.68 -10.18
C GLU A 2 0.54 -3.25 -10.03
N ASP A 3 -0.46 -2.86 -10.84
CA ASP A 3 -1.08 -1.53 -10.75
C ASP A 3 -1.72 -1.27 -9.39
N ILE A 4 -2.49 -2.25 -8.89
CA ILE A 4 -3.21 -2.17 -7.62
C ILE A 4 -2.20 -2.09 -6.48
N THR A 5 -1.21 -2.97 -6.45
CA THR A 5 -0.21 -3.02 -5.38
C THR A 5 0.69 -1.79 -5.39
N TYR A 6 1.07 -1.28 -6.57
CA TYR A 6 1.84 -0.04 -6.69
C TYR A 6 1.05 1.16 -6.18
N PHE A 7 -0.24 1.25 -6.54
CA PHE A 7 -1.13 2.29 -6.03
C PHE A 7 -1.27 2.22 -4.51
N LEU A 8 -1.51 1.03 -3.94
CA LEU A 8 -1.67 0.84 -2.50
C LEU A 8 -0.39 1.19 -1.71
N VAL A 9 0.78 0.78 -2.21
CA VAL A 9 2.07 1.17 -1.62
C VAL A 9 2.25 2.69 -1.69
N GLY A 10 1.87 3.34 -2.80
CA GLY A 10 1.86 4.80 -2.90
C GLY A 10 0.99 5.47 -1.86
N LYS A 11 -0.21 4.92 -1.59
CA LYS A 11 -1.08 5.42 -0.51
C LYS A 11 -0.45 5.21 0.87
N LEU A 12 0.15 4.05 1.13
CA LEU A 12 0.81 3.77 2.40
C LEU A 12 2.03 4.65 2.64
N GLU A 13 2.80 4.96 1.61
CA GLU A 13 4.06 5.68 1.73
C GLU A 13 3.95 7.18 1.49
N GLY A 14 2.74 7.67 1.20
CA GLY A 14 2.48 9.11 1.08
C GLY A 14 2.84 9.69 -0.29
N GLY A 15 2.91 8.87 -1.34
CA GLY A 15 3.08 9.36 -2.70
C GLY A 15 3.69 8.35 -3.66
N ARG A 16 3.63 8.70 -4.94
CA ARG A 16 4.16 7.89 -6.05
C ARG A 16 5.69 7.80 -6.04
N GLU A 17 6.38 8.86 -5.62
CA GLU A 17 7.85 8.89 -5.56
C GLU A 17 8.41 7.86 -4.57
N ARG A 18 7.80 7.74 -3.38
CA ARG A 18 8.20 6.72 -2.39
C ARG A 18 7.84 5.32 -2.85
N ALA A 19 6.70 5.15 -3.53
CA ALA A 19 6.38 3.86 -4.15
C ALA A 19 7.42 3.47 -5.21
N LYS A 20 7.91 4.41 -6.01
CA LYS A 20 8.96 4.18 -7.01
C LYS A 20 10.28 3.78 -6.38
N SER A 21 10.65 4.32 -5.22
CA SER A 21 11.88 3.89 -4.53
C SER A 21 11.79 2.47 -3.95
N ILE A 22 10.58 1.99 -3.63
CA ILE A 22 10.35 0.64 -3.09
C ILE A 22 10.15 -0.38 -4.24
N LEU A 23 9.45 0.03 -5.29
CA LEU A 23 9.08 -0.78 -6.44
C LEU A 23 9.62 -0.12 -7.72
N PRO A 24 10.96 -0.08 -7.91
CA PRO A 24 11.59 0.66 -9.02
C PRO A 24 11.32 0.06 -10.39
N THR A 25 10.96 -1.23 -10.45
CA THR A 25 10.71 -1.97 -11.69
C THR A 25 9.30 -1.75 -12.26
N TYR A 26 8.53 -0.84 -11.69
CA TYR A 26 7.20 -0.48 -12.19
C TYR A 26 7.27 0.75 -13.12
N PRO A 27 6.56 0.77 -14.27
CA PRO A 27 5.68 -0.28 -14.78
C PRO A 27 6.48 -1.49 -15.31
N CYS A 28 5.95 -2.69 -15.11
CA CYS A 28 6.59 -3.91 -15.61
C CYS A 28 6.31 -4.05 -17.11
N LEU A 29 7.36 -3.96 -17.94
CA LEU A 29 7.23 -4.02 -19.41
C LEU A 29 7.54 -5.42 -19.95
N GLN A 30 8.29 -6.21 -19.19
CA GLN A 30 8.68 -7.57 -19.55
C GLN A 30 8.42 -8.57 -18.42
N PRO A 31 8.36 -9.89 -18.72
CA PRO A 31 8.15 -10.92 -17.69
C PRO A 31 9.22 -10.90 -16.57
N ALA A 32 10.46 -10.56 -16.90
CA ALA A 32 11.53 -10.41 -15.91
C ALA A 32 11.24 -9.28 -14.91
N ASP A 33 10.71 -8.16 -15.39
CA ASP A 33 10.31 -7.02 -14.55
C ASP A 33 9.23 -7.42 -13.55
N THR A 34 8.27 -8.22 -14.00
CA THR A 34 7.18 -8.74 -13.17
C THR A 34 7.72 -9.60 -12.02
N THR A 35 8.73 -10.43 -12.31
CA THR A 35 9.37 -11.27 -11.28
C THR A 35 10.14 -10.43 -10.27
N ALA A 36 10.92 -9.45 -10.73
CA ALA A 36 11.66 -8.53 -9.87
C ALA A 36 10.70 -7.69 -8.99
N TYR A 37 9.61 -7.20 -9.58
CA TYR A 37 8.56 -6.48 -8.89
C TYR A 37 7.93 -7.31 -7.77
N ARG A 38 7.57 -8.58 -8.05
CA ARG A 38 6.98 -9.49 -7.05
C ARG A 38 7.93 -9.79 -5.89
N ILE A 39 9.23 -9.92 -6.18
CA ILE A 39 10.26 -10.10 -5.14
C ILE A 39 10.36 -8.85 -4.25
N ALA A 40 10.42 -7.66 -4.86
CA ALA A 40 10.48 -6.40 -4.12
C ALA A 40 9.22 -6.17 -3.27
N LEU A 41 8.05 -6.45 -3.84
CA LEU A 41 6.77 -6.36 -3.14
C LEU A 41 6.68 -7.35 -1.98
N ALA A 42 7.10 -8.61 -2.16
CA ALA A 42 7.13 -9.60 -1.09
C ALA A 42 7.94 -9.10 0.10
N LYS A 43 9.16 -8.59 -0.15
CA LYS A 43 10.04 -8.05 0.89
C LYS A 43 9.41 -6.86 1.62
N TYR A 44 8.78 -5.95 0.88
CA TYR A 44 8.08 -4.80 1.48
C TYR A 44 6.94 -5.25 2.40
N LEU A 45 6.10 -6.18 1.94
CA LEU A 45 4.96 -6.69 2.70
C LEU A 45 5.40 -7.52 3.91
N GLU A 46 6.49 -8.27 3.82
CA GLU A 46 7.11 -8.97 4.95
C GLU A 46 7.64 -7.97 5.99
N GLY A 47 8.28 -6.89 5.55
CA GLY A 47 8.70 -5.80 6.43
C GLY A 47 7.52 -5.14 7.14
N LEU A 48 6.43 -4.87 6.41
CA LEU A 48 5.20 -4.30 6.96
C LEU A 48 4.57 -5.22 8.02
N ARG A 49 4.43 -6.52 7.72
CA ARG A 49 3.94 -7.52 8.67
C ARG A 49 4.82 -7.60 9.91
N SER A 50 6.14 -7.59 9.73
CA SER A 50 7.11 -7.68 10.83
C SER A 50 7.02 -6.46 11.74
N ALA A 51 6.94 -5.25 11.19
CA ALA A 51 6.79 -4.02 11.96
C ALA A 51 5.57 -4.08 12.89
N VAL A 52 4.40 -4.47 12.35
CA VAL A 52 3.16 -4.61 13.14
C VAL A 52 3.27 -5.71 14.21
N ALA A 53 3.88 -6.84 13.86
CA ALA A 53 4.07 -7.95 14.81
C ALA A 53 4.99 -7.58 15.99
N HIS A 54 6.02 -6.77 15.73
CA HIS A 54 6.98 -6.33 16.73
C HIS A 54 6.49 -5.15 17.57
N ALA A 55 5.74 -4.21 16.98
CA ALA A 55 5.15 -3.11 17.72
C ALA A 55 4.13 -3.60 18.77
N SER A 56 3.36 -4.65 18.44
CA SER A 56 2.49 -5.35 19.39
C SER A 56 3.23 -5.96 20.59
N ARG A 57 4.53 -6.28 20.46
CA ARG A 57 5.34 -6.88 21.53
C ARG A 57 6.05 -5.84 22.40
N ALA A 58 6.45 -4.72 21.81
CA ALA A 58 7.06 -3.61 22.55
C ALA A 58 6.11 -3.03 23.62
N HIS A 59 4.80 -3.02 23.34
CA HIS A 59 3.77 -2.57 24.29
C HIS A 59 3.58 -3.47 25.53
N MET A 60 4.05 -4.73 25.53
CA MET A 60 3.85 -5.66 26.66
C MET A 60 5.03 -5.75 27.62
N ASN A 61 6.23 -5.28 27.23
CA ASN A 61 7.47 -5.60 27.94
C ASN A 61 8.17 -4.41 28.63
N ASP A 62 7.58 -3.21 28.69
CA ASP A 62 8.23 -2.05 29.32
C ASP A 62 7.52 -1.56 30.59
N PRO A 63 8.02 -1.91 31.80
CA PRO A 63 7.63 -1.30 33.06
C PRO A 63 8.48 -0.07 33.47
N THR A 64 9.45 0.38 32.66
CA THR A 64 10.36 1.47 33.08
C THR A 64 10.81 2.33 31.90
N GLY A 65 10.16 3.49 31.76
CA GLY A 65 10.30 4.40 30.65
C GLY A 65 11.74 4.73 30.23
N LYS A 66 11.99 4.54 28.94
CA LYS A 66 12.82 5.41 28.08
C LYS A 66 12.46 5.10 26.62
N GLN A 67 11.56 5.92 26.06
CA GLN A 67 11.19 5.88 24.65
C GLN A 67 12.45 5.91 23.76
N PRO A 68 12.62 4.96 22.83
CA PRO A 68 13.38 5.23 21.62
C PRO A 68 12.59 6.23 20.78
N ALA A 69 13.25 7.32 20.40
CA ALA A 69 12.72 8.34 19.50
C ALA A 69 12.40 7.75 18.12
N THR A 70 11.22 7.19 17.98
CA THR A 70 10.52 6.94 16.72
C THR A 70 9.12 7.51 16.91
N PRO A 71 8.58 8.26 15.95
CA PRO A 71 7.38 9.04 16.19
C PRO A 71 6.24 8.10 16.57
N ALA A 72 5.83 8.19 17.84
CA ALA A 72 4.56 7.68 18.34
C ALA A 72 3.47 8.46 17.60
N GLY A 73 3.08 7.94 16.45
CA GLY A 73 1.97 8.44 15.65
C GLY A 73 0.96 7.33 15.48
N ASP A 74 0.05 7.21 16.44
CA ASP A 74 -1.26 6.56 16.28
C ASP A 74 -1.17 5.22 15.54
N GLU A 75 -0.45 4.25 16.13
CA GLU A 75 -0.32 2.92 15.54
C GLU A 75 -1.66 2.21 15.68
N VAL A 76 -2.54 2.42 14.71
CA VAL A 76 -3.78 1.66 14.67
C VAL A 76 -3.38 0.20 14.49
N SER A 77 -3.71 -0.60 15.51
CA SER A 77 -3.33 -2.01 15.58
C SER A 77 -3.92 -2.76 14.39
N ALA A 78 -3.11 -2.95 13.35
CA ALA A 78 -3.46 -3.67 12.14
C ALA A 78 -3.36 -5.19 12.41
N TRP A 79 -4.15 -5.67 13.38
CA TRP A 79 -4.06 -7.01 13.94
C TRP A 79 -4.20 -8.12 12.89
N TRP A 80 -4.90 -7.86 11.79
CA TRP A 80 -5.08 -8.80 10.67
C TRP A 80 -3.76 -9.25 10.02
N TRP A 81 -2.65 -8.51 10.16
CA TRP A 81 -1.35 -8.94 9.67
C TRP A 81 -0.81 -10.20 10.35
N LYS A 82 -1.33 -10.56 11.53
CA LYS A 82 -0.99 -11.80 12.24
C LYS A 82 -1.41 -13.03 11.42
N ASP A 83 -2.57 -12.97 10.78
CA ASP A 83 -3.19 -14.09 10.06
C ASP A 83 -2.90 -14.11 8.55
N VAL A 84 -2.25 -13.06 8.02
CA VAL A 84 -1.99 -12.91 6.59
C VAL A 84 -0.61 -13.42 6.19
N VAL A 85 -0.55 -14.55 5.50
CA VAL A 85 0.72 -15.11 5.02
C VAL A 85 1.27 -14.25 3.87
N VAL A 86 2.50 -13.75 4.04
CA VAL A 86 3.25 -13.08 2.97
C VAL A 86 4.32 -14.04 2.49
N ARG A 87 4.24 -14.45 1.21
CA ARG A 87 5.25 -15.29 0.55
C ARG A 87 5.31 -14.93 -0.93
N LYS A 88 6.50 -15.06 -1.51
CA LYS A 88 6.72 -14.88 -2.95
C LYS A 88 5.77 -15.74 -3.80
N SER A 89 5.57 -17.01 -3.43
CA SER A 89 4.70 -17.92 -4.20
C SER A 89 3.25 -17.43 -4.33
N ILE A 90 2.72 -16.77 -3.29
CA ILE A 90 1.36 -16.19 -3.32
C ILE A 90 1.29 -15.04 -4.33
N LEU A 91 2.34 -14.22 -4.40
CA LEU A 91 2.45 -13.15 -5.40
C LEU A 91 2.81 -13.68 -6.79
N ASP A 92 3.43 -14.86 -6.92
CA ASP A 92 3.67 -15.51 -8.21
C ASP A 92 2.38 -16.11 -8.80
N GLU A 93 1.53 -16.71 -7.96
CA GLU A 93 0.21 -17.25 -8.34
C GLU A 93 -0.79 -16.13 -8.68
N CYS A 94 -0.71 -14.97 -8.01
CA CYS A 94 -1.60 -13.81 -8.20
C CYS A 94 -3.11 -14.15 -8.18
N SER A 95 -3.49 -15.23 -7.49
CA SER A 95 -4.84 -15.78 -7.51
C SER A 95 -5.13 -16.61 -6.26
N GLY A 96 -6.41 -16.86 -6.00
CA GLY A 96 -6.91 -17.66 -4.88
C GLY A 96 -7.00 -16.92 -3.54
N ASP A 97 -7.65 -17.56 -2.57
CA ASP A 97 -8.03 -16.96 -1.28
C ASP A 97 -6.85 -16.32 -0.54
N ARG A 98 -5.66 -16.92 -0.62
CA ARG A 98 -4.46 -16.41 0.07
C ARG A 98 -4.00 -15.08 -0.53
N PHE A 99 -4.02 -14.97 -1.86
CA PHE A 99 -3.68 -13.75 -2.56
C PHE A 99 -4.74 -12.66 -2.29
N GLU A 100 -6.02 -13.01 -2.39
CA GLU A 100 -7.12 -12.08 -2.13
C GLU A 100 -7.10 -11.53 -0.70
N ARG A 101 -6.87 -12.40 0.30
CA ARG A 101 -6.70 -11.98 1.71
C ARG A 101 -5.51 -11.04 1.87
N LEU A 102 -4.39 -11.29 1.17
CA LEU A 102 -3.22 -10.41 1.21
C LEU A 102 -3.53 -9.02 0.64
N ILE A 103 -4.21 -8.95 -0.51
CA ILE A 103 -4.61 -7.67 -1.12
C ILE A 103 -5.64 -6.94 -0.24
N LEU A 104 -6.58 -7.66 0.36
CA LEU A 104 -7.57 -7.09 1.28
C LEU A 104 -6.91 -6.52 2.54
N ALA A 105 -5.95 -7.24 3.12
CA ALA A 105 -5.17 -6.80 4.27
C ALA A 105 -4.36 -5.54 3.97
N LEU A 106 -3.73 -5.50 2.78
CA LEU A 106 -2.98 -4.34 2.31
C LEU A 106 -3.89 -3.13 2.08
N SER A 107 -5.04 -3.34 1.45
CA SER A 107 -6.02 -2.29 1.18
C SER A 107 -6.59 -1.71 2.48
N SER A 108 -6.93 -2.57 3.43
CA SER A 108 -7.41 -2.17 4.76
C SER A 108 -6.37 -1.34 5.49
N HIS A 109 -5.09 -1.73 5.42
CA HIS A 109 -3.99 -0.95 6.00
C HIS A 109 -3.88 0.42 5.31
N ALA A 110 -3.94 0.48 3.98
CA ALA A 110 -3.87 1.73 3.23
C ALA A 110 -5.00 2.70 3.60
N ILE A 111 -6.24 2.21 3.67
CA ILE A 111 -7.41 3.01 4.07
C ILE A 111 -7.24 3.53 5.48
N LEU A 112 -6.85 2.66 6.41
CA LEU A 112 -6.73 3.02 7.81
C LEU A 112 -5.62 4.05 8.04
N LYS A 113 -4.44 3.84 7.46
CA LYS A 113 -3.32 4.78 7.53
C LYS A 113 -3.70 6.13 6.92
N ASN A 114 -4.47 6.14 5.85
CA ASN A 114 -5.00 7.37 5.26
C ASN A 114 -6.03 8.06 6.17
N ALA A 115 -6.94 7.30 6.78
CA ALA A 115 -7.91 7.83 7.74
C ALA A 115 -7.23 8.45 8.97
N VAL A 116 -6.20 7.80 9.50
CA VAL A 116 -5.36 8.35 10.59
C VAL A 116 -4.72 9.67 10.16
N ARG A 117 -4.05 9.70 9.00
CA ARG A 117 -3.43 10.92 8.47
C ARG A 117 -4.41 12.08 8.35
N MET A 118 -5.63 11.82 7.87
CA MET A 118 -6.68 12.82 7.76
C MET A 118 -7.15 13.35 9.12
N ARG A 119 -7.08 12.53 10.19
CA ARG A 119 -7.45 12.95 11.55
C ARG A 119 -6.34 13.73 12.27
N THR A 120 -5.07 13.43 11.99
CA THR A 120 -3.92 13.96 12.74
C THR A 120 -3.26 15.20 12.11
N GLY A 121 -3.69 15.68 10.94
CA GLY A 121 -3.07 16.85 10.30
C GLY A 121 -3.88 17.47 9.17
N SER A 122 -3.93 18.81 9.21
CA SER A 122 -4.56 19.79 8.32
C SER A 122 -4.59 19.47 6.82
N PRO A 123 -5.59 20.00 6.07
CA PRO A 123 -5.81 19.72 4.66
C PRO A 123 -4.73 20.41 3.81
N SER A 124 -3.63 19.72 3.54
CA SER A 124 -2.72 20.11 2.46
C SER A 124 -2.48 18.91 1.54
N SER A 125 -3.43 18.66 0.65
CA SER A 125 -3.15 18.20 -0.71
C SER A 125 -4.45 18.19 -1.51
N SER A 126 -4.53 19.16 -2.41
CA SER A 126 -5.48 19.23 -3.50
C SER A 126 -5.48 17.92 -4.31
N LEU A 127 -6.66 17.31 -4.42
CA LEU A 127 -6.94 16.32 -5.44
C LEU A 127 -7.10 17.06 -6.78
N PRO A 128 -6.35 16.75 -7.84
CA PRO A 128 -6.81 17.08 -9.17
C PRO A 128 -7.94 16.10 -9.51
N VAL A 129 -9.18 16.61 -9.46
CA VAL A 129 -10.32 15.98 -10.13
C VAL A 129 -10.05 16.06 -11.63
N GLN A 130 -9.59 14.95 -12.22
CA GLN A 130 -9.54 14.81 -13.66
C GLN A 130 -10.93 14.39 -14.13
N GLY A 131 -11.77 15.39 -14.39
CA GLY A 131 -13.06 15.21 -15.04
C GLY A 131 -12.84 14.73 -16.47
N SER A 132 -13.27 13.51 -16.75
CA SER A 132 -13.45 13.01 -18.11
C SER A 132 -14.58 13.81 -18.76
N SER A 133 -14.25 14.71 -19.68
CA SER A 133 -15.21 15.25 -20.65
C SER A 133 -14.89 14.65 -22.01
N VAL A 134 -15.56 13.55 -22.32
CA VAL A 134 -15.70 13.06 -23.70
C VAL A 134 -17.02 13.62 -24.20
N CYS A 135 -17.00 14.82 -24.78
CA CYS A 135 -18.10 15.27 -25.63
C CYS A 135 -17.92 14.64 -27.01
N LEU A 136 -18.49 13.44 -27.17
CA LEU A 136 -19.00 13.01 -28.46
C LEU A 136 -20.40 13.58 -28.59
N ASP A 137 -20.61 14.50 -29.52
CA ASP A 137 -21.82 14.40 -30.34
C ASP A 137 -21.59 14.90 -31.77
N ARG A 138 -22.18 14.13 -32.66
CA ARG A 138 -22.17 14.26 -34.12
C ARG A 138 -23.02 15.46 -34.52
N GLU A 139 -22.64 16.16 -35.58
CA GLU A 139 -23.62 16.56 -36.59
C GLU A 139 -22.91 16.72 -37.94
N VAL A 140 -23.21 15.81 -38.85
CA VAL A 140 -22.86 15.87 -40.27
C VAL A 140 -24.07 16.44 -41.00
N ARG A 141 -23.95 17.61 -41.64
CA ARG A 141 -24.69 17.86 -42.90
C ARG A 141 -24.13 19.03 -43.72
N ALA A 142 -23.81 18.71 -44.96
CA ALA A 142 -23.53 19.62 -46.05
C ALA A 142 -24.79 20.30 -46.59
N LYS A 143 -24.69 21.58 -46.94
CA LYS A 143 -24.90 22.10 -48.30
C LYS A 143 -24.48 23.57 -48.38
#